data_AF-A0A5B0NZI6-F1
#
_entry.id   AF-A0A5B0NZI6-F1
#
_cell.length_a   1.000
_cell.length_b   1.000
_cell.length_c   1.000
_cell.angle_alpha   90.00
_cell.angle_beta   90.00
_cell.angle_gamma   90.00
#
_symmetry.space_group_name_H-M   'P 1'
#
loop_
_entity.id
_entity.type
_entity.pdbx_description
1 polymer ?
#
loop_
_entity_poly.entity_id
_entity_poly.type
_entity_poly.pdbx_seq_one_letter_code
_entity_poly.pdbx_strand_id
1 'polypeptide(L)'
;MQEPHFGAQTTEEQAAQNLGLPIVPVPIIQVIRSINGEEVPLESAEAMRLFLTPHAVRVAEDGTLVEAPNQGLRFEPTSPIMHTQPEIADDQGRWLFVFGDIGNRNLGRYQIRFTLWQA
;
A
#
# COMPACT_ATOMS: atom_id res chain seq x y z
N MET A 1 -8.82 -7.14 1.36
CA MET A 1 -7.80 -6.47 0.53
C MET A 1 -8.51 -5.63 -0.52
N GLN A 2 -8.01 -4.44 -0.82
CA GLN A 2 -8.56 -3.55 -1.86
C GLN A 2 -7.44 -3.13 -2.81
N GLU A 3 -7.64 -3.35 -4.11
CA GLU A 3 -6.65 -3.08 -5.15
C GLU A 3 -7.00 -1.83 -5.94
N PRO A 4 -6.02 -0.96 -6.26
CA PRO A 4 -6.24 0.18 -7.12
C PRO A 4 -6.41 -0.27 -8.59
N HIS A 5 -7.29 0.39 -9.33
CA HIS A 5 -7.56 0.07 -10.73
C HIS A 5 -7.45 1.28 -11.65
N PHE A 6 -7.39 2.49 -11.09
CA PHE A 6 -7.27 3.74 -11.83
C PHE A 6 -6.27 4.68 -11.16
N GLY A 7 -5.56 5.46 -11.97
CA GLY A 7 -4.74 6.58 -11.51
C GLY A 7 -4.85 7.70 -12.53
N ALA A 8 -4.79 8.95 -12.05
CA ALA A 8 -4.73 10.11 -12.92
C ALA A 8 -3.27 10.55 -13.10
N GLN A 9 -2.99 11.21 -14.23
CA GLN A 9 -1.71 11.88 -14.41
C GLN A 9 -1.57 12.99 -13.39
N THR A 10 -0.38 13.09 -12.80
CA THR A 10 0.00 14.24 -11.98
C THR A 10 0.88 15.15 -12.83
N THR A 11 0.57 16.45 -12.91
CA THR A 11 1.40 17.38 -13.68
C THR A 11 2.79 17.51 -13.05
N GLU A 12 3.79 17.96 -13.82
CA GLU A 12 5.15 18.16 -13.29
C GLU A 12 5.16 19.15 -12.12
N GLU A 13 4.37 20.22 -12.20
CA GLU A 13 4.22 21.22 -11.12
C GLU A 13 3.64 20.59 -9.85
N GLN A 14 2.59 19.77 -9.97
CA GLN A 14 2.01 19.05 -8.85
C GLN A 14 3.02 18.05 -8.26
N ALA A 15 3.70 17.27 -9.12
CA ALA A 15 4.69 16.29 -8.71
C ALA A 15 5.89 16.94 -8.00
N ALA A 16 6.32 18.12 -8.44
CA ALA A 16 7.39 18.90 -7.80
C ALA A 16 7.02 19.35 -6.37
N GLN A 17 5.73 19.56 -6.11
CA GLN A 17 5.20 19.87 -4.79
C GLN A 17 4.81 18.60 -3.99
N ASN A 18 5.12 17.41 -4.51
CA ASN A 18 4.65 16.12 -4.00
C ASN A 18 3.12 16.09 -3.79
N LEU A 19 2.39 16.84 -4.62
CA LEU A 19 0.95 16.80 -4.75
C LEU A 19 0.63 15.80 -5.86
N GLY A 20 -0.34 14.92 -5.64
CA GLY A 20 -0.75 13.93 -6.64
C GLY A 20 -2.21 13.57 -6.44
N LEU A 21 -2.86 13.15 -7.53
CA LEU A 21 -4.17 12.54 -7.41
C LEU A 21 -3.98 11.08 -6.98
N PRO A 22 -4.65 10.64 -5.90
CA PRO A 22 -4.49 9.28 -5.42
C PRO A 22 -4.96 8.29 -6.48
N ILE A 23 -4.28 7.14 -6.52
CA ILE A 23 -4.81 5.98 -7.23
C ILE A 23 -6.08 5.51 -6.51
N VAL A 24 -7.08 5.10 -7.31
CA VAL A 24 -8.39 4.69 -6.80
C VAL A 24 -8.77 3.29 -7.30
N PRO A 25 -9.45 2.50 -6.45
CA PRO A 25 -9.67 2.78 -5.04
C PRO A 25 -8.36 2.77 -4.22
N VAL A 26 -8.41 3.38 -3.03
CA VAL A 26 -7.28 3.42 -2.10
C VAL A 26 -6.83 2.00 -1.77
N PRO A 27 -5.52 1.68 -1.88
CA PRO A 27 -5.02 0.38 -1.49
C PRO A 27 -5.18 0.14 0.02
N ILE A 28 -5.76 -1.02 0.36
CA ILE A 28 -5.89 -1.48 1.75
C ILE A 28 -5.29 -2.89 1.84
N ILE A 29 -4.21 -2.99 2.60
CA ILE A 29 -3.46 -4.23 2.81
C ILE A 29 -3.69 -4.73 4.23
N GLN A 30 -4.17 -5.97 4.36
CA GLN A 30 -4.29 -6.64 5.65
C GLN A 30 -3.01 -7.41 5.93
N VAL A 31 -2.49 -7.32 7.16
CA VAL A 31 -1.40 -8.17 7.63
C VAL A 31 -1.96 -9.24 8.56
N ILE A 32 -1.54 -10.48 8.29
CA ILE A 32 -1.93 -11.67 9.03
C ILE A 32 -0.65 -12.33 9.53
N ARG A 33 -0.65 -12.76 10.79
CA ARG A 33 0.43 -13.56 11.34
C ARG A 33 0.04 -15.03 11.24
N SER A 34 0.95 -15.84 10.71
CA SER A 34 0.77 -17.29 10.69
C SER A 34 1.98 -18.01 11.28
N ILE A 35 1.71 -19.05 12.07
CA ILE A 35 2.70 -19.98 12.61
C ILE A 35 2.27 -21.38 12.18
N ASN A 36 3.14 -22.09 11.45
CA ASN A 36 2.87 -23.43 10.92
C ASN A 36 1.59 -23.51 10.05
N GLY A 37 1.22 -22.42 9.37
CA GLY A 37 0.03 -22.35 8.51
C GLY A 37 -1.27 -22.01 9.27
N GLU A 38 -1.23 -21.91 10.59
CA GLU A 38 -2.36 -21.44 11.39
C GLU A 38 -2.26 -19.92 11.61
N GLU A 39 -3.38 -19.22 11.46
CA GLU A 39 -3.46 -17.80 11.79
C GLU A 39 -3.47 -17.62 13.30
N VAL A 40 -2.63 -16.72 13.81
CA VAL A 40 -2.50 -16.42 15.23
C VAL A 40 -2.60 -14.92 15.46
N PRO A 41 -2.97 -14.46 16.67
CA PRO A 41 -3.05 -13.03 16.96
C PRO A 41 -1.72 -12.32 16.67
N LEU A 42 -1.85 -11.17 16.01
CA LEU A 42 -0.77 -10.19 15.89
C LEU A 42 -0.97 -9.14 16.99
N GLU A 43 -0.09 -9.16 17.99
CA GLU A 43 -0.19 -8.25 19.12
C GLU A 43 0.01 -6.80 18.70
N SER A 44 -0.62 -5.86 19.41
CA SER A 44 -0.50 -4.42 19.11
C SER A 44 0.95 -3.95 19.09
N ALA A 45 1.77 -4.37 20.06
CA ALA A 45 3.20 -4.01 20.10
C ALA A 45 4.02 -4.63 18.94
N GLU A 46 3.59 -5.75 18.38
CA GLU A 46 4.20 -6.35 17.18
C GLU A 46 3.74 -5.60 15.93
N ALA A 47 2.44 -5.39 15.78
CA ALA A 47 1.87 -4.65 14.65
C ALA A 47 2.48 -3.26 14.50
N MET A 48 2.60 -2.51 15.60
CA MET A 48 3.15 -1.15 15.59
C MET A 48 4.64 -1.06 15.21
N ARG A 49 5.35 -2.19 15.15
CA ARG A 49 6.74 -2.26 14.64
C ARG A 49 6.82 -2.64 13.17
N LEU A 50 5.69 -2.95 12.54
CA LEU A 50 5.62 -3.27 11.12
C LEU A 50 5.53 -2.00 10.28
N PHE A 51 6.28 -1.99 9.19
CA PHE A 51 6.26 -0.97 8.17
C PHE A 51 5.94 -1.61 6.84
N LEU A 52 5.05 -0.97 6.09
CA LEU A 52 4.72 -1.38 4.74
C LEU A 52 5.02 -0.24 3.79
N THR A 53 5.96 -0.47 2.85
CA THR A 53 6.37 0.53 1.87
C THR A 53 5.92 0.14 0.48
N PRO A 54 5.17 0.99 -0.23
CA PRO A 54 4.81 0.76 -1.62
C PRO A 54 6.00 1.06 -2.55
N HIS A 55 6.00 0.43 -3.73
CA HIS A 55 6.99 0.62 -4.78
C HIS A 55 6.31 0.54 -6.15
N ALA A 56 6.58 1.50 -7.02
CA ALA A 56 6.01 1.54 -8.37
C ALA A 56 6.87 0.74 -9.34
N VAL A 57 6.23 -0.19 -10.05
CA VAL A 57 6.82 -0.97 -11.13
C VAL A 57 6.03 -0.71 -12.39
N ARG A 58 6.67 -0.20 -13.44
CA ARG A 58 6.02 0.04 -14.73
C ARG A 58 5.90 -1.27 -15.49
N VAL A 59 4.73 -1.50 -16.09
CA VAL A 59 4.48 -2.59 -17.02
C VAL A 59 4.68 -2.03 -18.43
N ALA A 60 5.69 -2.52 -19.13
CA ALA A 60 5.94 -2.15 -20.53
C ALA A 60 4.90 -2.80 -21.46
N GLU A 61 4.92 -2.42 -22.75
CA GLU A 61 3.95 -2.91 -23.73
C GLU A 61 4.04 -4.42 -23.97
N ASP A 62 5.23 -4.99 -23.90
CA ASP A 62 5.49 -6.43 -23.98
C ASP A 62 5.22 -7.18 -22.67
N GLY A 63 4.72 -6.48 -21.64
CA GLY A 63 4.43 -7.03 -20.32
C GLY A 63 5.63 -7.11 -19.38
N THR A 64 6.83 -6.69 -19.82
CA THR A 64 8.01 -6.67 -18.94
C THR A 64 7.84 -5.67 -17.79
N LEU A 65 8.45 -6.01 -16.66
CA LEU A 65 8.39 -5.21 -15.43
C LEU A 65 9.67 -4.39 -15.29
N VAL A 66 9.52 -3.07 -15.25
CA VAL A 66 10.64 -2.11 -15.15
C VAL A 66 10.47 -1.32 -13.86
N GLU A 67 11.47 -1.35 -12.99
CA GLU A 67 11.44 -0.55 -11.76
C GLU A 67 11.35 0.94 -12.10
N ALA A 68 10.39 1.62 -11.47
CA ALA A 68 10.10 3.02 -11.75
C ALA A 68 9.95 3.82 -10.44
N PRO A 69 10.95 3.79 -9.53
CA PRO A 69 10.81 4.34 -8.18
C PRO A 69 10.52 5.85 -8.18
N ASN A 70 11.05 6.57 -9.17
CA ASN A 70 10.82 8.02 -9.32
C ASN A 70 9.39 8.38 -9.77
N GLN A 71 8.54 7.40 -10.09
CA GLN A 71 7.15 7.63 -10.47
C GLN A 71 6.21 7.67 -9.28
N GLY A 72 6.58 7.06 -8.15
CA GLY A 72 5.76 7.07 -6.94
C GLY A 72 5.70 8.47 -6.31
N LEU A 73 4.51 8.85 -5.84
CA LEU A 73 4.26 10.05 -5.05
C LEU A 73 3.67 9.63 -3.72
N ARG A 74 4.25 10.13 -2.61
CA ARG A 74 3.81 9.86 -1.23
C ARG A 74 3.89 8.39 -0.81
N PHE A 75 4.94 7.70 -1.25
CA PHE A 75 5.18 6.30 -0.91
C PHE A 75 5.89 6.18 0.46
N GLU A 76 5.48 7.03 1.40
CA GLU A 76 6.04 7.07 2.75
C GLU A 76 5.56 5.85 3.55
N PRO A 77 6.36 5.34 4.50
CA PRO A 77 5.92 4.26 5.36
C PRO A 77 4.66 4.68 6.13
N THR A 78 3.61 3.89 6.01
CA THR A 78 2.37 4.08 6.79
C THR A 78 2.42 3.20 8.03
N SER A 79 1.88 3.69 9.15
CA SER A 79 1.62 2.85 10.33
C SER A 79 0.35 2.02 10.13
N PRO A 80 0.28 0.80 10.70
CA PRO A 80 -0.94 0.02 10.64
C PRO A 80 -2.04 0.65 11.51
N ILE A 81 -3.28 0.47 11.08
CA ILE A 81 -4.49 0.80 11.82
C ILE A 81 -5.24 -0.49 12.17
N MET A 82 -5.83 -0.53 13.36
CA MET A 82 -6.69 -1.64 13.76
C MET A 82 -8.10 -1.43 13.18
N HIS A 83 -8.60 -2.39 12.42
CA HIS A 83 -9.97 -2.36 11.90
C HIS A 83 -10.94 -2.81 12.98
N THR A 84 -11.67 -1.87 13.57
CA THR A 84 -12.59 -2.11 14.70
C THR A 84 -14.04 -2.30 14.24
N GLN A 85 -14.30 -2.88 13.06
CA GLN A 85 -15.68 -3.16 12.66
C GLN A 85 -16.25 -4.33 13.48
N PRO A 86 -17.38 -4.13 14.18
CA PRO A 86 -17.92 -5.10 15.14
C PRO A 86 -18.49 -6.37 14.50
N GLU A 87 -18.77 -6.37 13.18
CA GLU A 87 -19.41 -7.51 12.50
C GLU A 87 -18.44 -8.65 12.12
N ILE A 88 -17.14 -8.42 12.26
CA ILE A 88 -16.05 -9.39 11.98
C ILE A 88 -15.08 -9.43 13.18
N ALA A 89 -15.55 -9.04 14.37
CA ALA A 89 -14.75 -9.08 15.57
C ALA A 89 -14.56 -10.55 16.01
N ASP A 90 -13.55 -11.20 15.45
CA ASP A 90 -12.70 -12.00 16.32
C ASP A 90 -12.13 -11.05 17.39
N ASP A 91 -11.93 -11.53 18.61
CA ASP A 91 -11.40 -10.73 19.73
C ASP A 91 -9.94 -10.22 19.50
N GLN A 92 -9.46 -10.26 18.25
CA GLN A 92 -8.07 -10.03 17.85
C GLN A 92 -7.90 -8.86 16.89
N GLY A 93 -8.93 -8.45 16.15
CA GLY A 93 -8.88 -7.28 15.27
C GLY A 93 -7.93 -7.45 14.08
N ARG A 94 -8.35 -6.94 12.92
CA ARG A 94 -7.50 -7.01 11.71
C ARG A 94 -6.60 -5.79 11.61
N TRP A 95 -5.30 -6.01 11.48
CA TRP A 95 -4.33 -4.94 11.23
C TRP A 95 -4.27 -4.60 9.74
N LEU A 96 -4.51 -3.33 9.41
CA LEU A 96 -4.58 -2.83 8.05
C LEU A 96 -3.55 -1.72 7.82
N PHE A 97 -2.99 -1.64 6.62
CA PHE A 97 -2.30 -0.48 6.10
C PHE A 97 -3.17 0.18 5.03
N VAL A 98 -3.41 1.49 5.14
CA VAL A 98 -4.27 2.25 4.24
C VAL A 98 -3.47 3.35 3.56
N PHE A 99 -3.44 3.32 2.22
CA PHE A 99 -2.60 4.20 1.41
C PHE A 99 -3.42 5.28 0.70
N GLY A 100 -3.96 6.22 1.48
CA GLY A 100 -4.99 7.18 1.02
C GLY A 100 -4.55 8.18 -0.05
N ASP A 101 -3.25 8.38 -0.22
CA ASP A 101 -2.71 9.47 -1.03
C ASP A 101 -1.57 9.07 -1.96
N ILE A 102 -1.39 7.76 -2.22
CA ILE A 102 -0.36 7.31 -3.15
C ILE A 102 -0.77 7.61 -4.60
N GLY A 103 0.14 8.19 -5.36
CA GLY A 103 -0.08 8.58 -6.76
C GLY A 103 1.07 8.17 -7.67
N ASN A 104 0.86 8.28 -8.98
CA ASN A 104 1.91 8.14 -9.99
C ASN A 104 2.08 9.46 -10.76
N ARG A 105 3.32 9.80 -11.10
CA ARG A 105 3.62 11.02 -11.89
C ARG A 105 3.11 10.91 -13.32
N ASN A 106 3.59 9.90 -14.05
CA ASN A 106 3.30 9.74 -15.47
C ASN A 106 2.24 8.69 -15.77
N LEU A 107 1.52 8.89 -16.88
CA LEU A 107 0.58 7.89 -17.42
C LEU A 107 1.30 6.58 -17.78
N GLY A 108 0.57 5.48 -17.60
CA GLY A 108 1.04 4.15 -17.93
C GLY A 108 0.34 3.07 -17.11
N ARG A 109 0.69 1.82 -17.40
CA ARG A 109 0.28 0.67 -16.58
C ARG A 109 1.35 0.41 -15.53
N TYR A 110 0.94 0.35 -14.27
CA TYR A 110 1.83 0.12 -13.14
C TYR A 110 1.32 -1.00 -12.26
N GLN A 111 2.25 -1.72 -11.64
CA GLN A 111 2.01 -2.52 -10.45
C GLN A 111 2.53 -1.75 -9.24
N ILE A 112 1.75 -1.72 -8.17
CA ILE A 112 2.21 -1.26 -6.87
C ILE A 112 2.57 -2.49 -6.05
N ARG A 113 3.85 -2.63 -5.70
CA ARG A 113 4.33 -3.71 -4.84
C ARG A 113 4.49 -3.18 -3.43
N PHE A 114 4.16 -3.98 -2.44
CA PHE A 114 4.29 -3.62 -1.04
C PHE A 114 5.36 -4.50 -0.39
N THR A 115 6.31 -3.87 0.28
CA THR A 115 7.36 -4.56 1.03
C THR A 115 7.07 -4.42 2.52
N LEU A 116 6.88 -5.54 3.20
CA LEU A 116 6.69 -5.60 4.65
C LEU A 116 8.04 -5.81 5.33
N TRP A 117 8.34 -4.99 6.34
CA TRP A 117 9.53 -5.15 7.18
C TRP A 117 9.24 -4.71 8.63
N GLN A 118 10.13 -5.08 9.54
CA GLN A 118 10.02 -4.81 10.96
C GLN A 118 11.23 -3.98 11.43
N ALA A 119 10.98 -2.93 12.22
CA ALA A 119 12.04 -2.17 12.90
C ALA A 119 12.34 -2.69 14.31
#